data_AF-Q9RQN0-F1
#
_entry.id   AF-Q9RQN0-F1
#
_cell.length_a   1.000
_cell.length_b   1.000
_cell.length_c   1.000
_cell.angle_alpha   90.00
_cell.angle_beta   90.00
_cell.angle_gamma   90.00
#
_symmetry.space_group_name_H-M   'P 1'
#
loop_
_entity.id
_entity.type
_entity.pdbx_description
1 polymer ?
#
loop_
_entity_poly.entity_id
_entity_poly.type
_entity_poly.pdbx_seq_one_letter_code
_entity_poly.pdbx_strand_id
1 'polypeptide(L)'
;RCCLYKTFVKGECIVTNARTAEMAKLTENSFRDVNIAFANELSLVCNKLKINVWELIRLANRHPRVSILNPGPGVGGHCIAVDPWFIVNSCPDEAQLIRTAREVND
;
A
#
# COMPACT_ATOMS: atom_id res chain seq x y z
N ARG A 1 26.19 -5.40 14.07
CA ARG A 1 25.96 -5.40 12.60
C ARG A 1 25.50 -4.04 12.04
N CYS A 2 25.03 -3.09 12.85
CA CYS A 2 24.65 -1.74 12.37
C CYS A 2 25.86 -0.81 12.04
N CYS A 3 27.07 -1.18 12.49
CA CYS A 3 28.29 -0.38 12.38
C CYS A 3 28.71 -0.10 10.92
N LEU A 4 28.42 -1.02 10.00
CA LEU A 4 28.76 -0.86 8.58
C LEU A 4 27.93 0.27 7.94
N TYR A 5 26.60 0.24 8.08
CA TYR A 5 25.72 1.24 7.48
C TYR A 5 25.90 2.63 8.11
N LYS A 6 26.26 2.72 9.39
CA LYS A 6 26.56 3.98 10.07
C LYS A 6 27.79 4.73 9.54
N THR A 7 28.60 4.09 8.68
CA THR A 7 29.75 4.78 8.05
C THR A 7 29.32 5.88 7.06
N PHE A 8 28.12 5.78 6.49
CA PHE A 8 27.62 6.75 5.50
C PHE A 8 26.13 7.09 5.62
N VAL A 9 25.31 6.26 6.29
CA VAL A 9 23.89 6.55 6.50
C VAL A 9 23.73 7.59 7.60
N LYS A 10 23.18 8.76 7.24
CA LYS A 10 22.87 9.85 8.18
C LYS A 10 21.53 9.67 8.90
N GLY A 11 20.65 8.81 8.35
CA GLY A 11 19.35 8.49 8.94
C GLY A 11 19.47 7.50 10.10
N GLU A 12 18.37 7.34 10.84
CA GLU A 12 18.30 6.35 11.91
C GLU A 12 18.35 4.94 11.34
N CYS A 13 19.24 4.10 11.90
CA CYS A 13 19.33 2.68 11.55
C CYS A 13 18.65 1.86 12.66
N ILE A 14 17.38 1.54 12.45
CA ILE A 14 16.56 0.79 13.40
C ILE A 14 16.97 -0.69 13.40
N VAL A 15 17.21 -1.24 14.59
CA VAL A 15 17.64 -2.64 14.76
C VAL A 15 16.47 -3.48 15.26
N THR A 16 16.20 -4.59 14.57
CA THR A 16 15.20 -5.59 14.96
C THR A 16 15.64 -6.98 14.49
N ASN A 17 14.84 -8.01 14.72
CA ASN A 17 15.09 -9.37 14.24
C ASN A 17 14.75 -9.51 12.73
N ALA A 18 15.30 -10.52 12.07
CA ALA A 18 15.15 -10.72 10.62
C ALA A 18 13.68 -10.80 10.18
N ARG A 19 12.86 -11.61 10.87
CA ARG A 19 11.44 -11.80 10.53
C ARG A 19 10.66 -10.49 10.60
N THR A 20 10.87 -9.69 11.64
CA THR A 20 10.20 -8.38 11.77
C THR A 20 10.67 -7.40 10.69
N ALA A 21 11.95 -7.40 10.34
CA ALA A 21 12.47 -6.54 9.27
C ALA A 21 11.90 -6.90 7.89
N GLU A 22 11.80 -8.20 7.58
CA GLU A 22 11.21 -8.70 6.33
C GLU A 22 9.72 -8.34 6.26
N MET A 23 8.97 -8.62 7.33
CA MET A 23 7.55 -8.32 7.41
C MET A 23 7.27 -6.82 7.31
N ALA A 24 8.09 -5.96 7.93
CA ALA A 24 7.95 -4.51 7.81
C ALA A 24 8.03 -4.07 6.34
N LYS A 25 8.99 -4.61 5.58
CA LYS A 25 9.18 -4.26 4.17
C LYS A 25 7.99 -4.66 3.30
N LEU A 26 7.46 -5.88 3.48
CA LEU A 26 6.26 -6.33 2.77
C LEU A 26 5.03 -5.51 3.16
N THR A 27 4.91 -5.15 4.44
CA THR A 27 3.79 -4.35 4.96
C THR A 27 3.74 -2.95 4.36
N GLU A 28 4.89 -2.28 4.18
CA GLU A 28 4.95 -0.96 3.52
C GLU A 28 4.33 -0.99 2.12
N ASN A 29 4.66 -2.01 1.34
CA ASN A 29 4.18 -2.15 -0.04
C ASN A 29 2.70 -2.58 -0.07
N SER A 30 2.28 -3.51 0.79
CA SER A 30 0.88 -3.92 0.91
C SER A 30 -0.03 -2.79 1.39
N PHE A 31 0.42 -1.95 2.33
CA PHE A 31 -0.31 -0.76 2.75
C PHE A 31 -0.57 0.16 1.56
N ARG A 32 0.46 0.40 0.75
CA ARG A 32 0.33 1.26 -0.43
C ARG A 32 -0.60 0.66 -1.48
N ASP A 33 -0.48 -0.64 -1.76
CA ASP A 33 -1.30 -1.37 -2.72
C ASP A 33 -2.80 -1.33 -2.35
N VAL A 34 -3.13 -1.62 -1.09
CA VAL A 34 -4.51 -1.55 -0.55
C VAL A 34 -5.10 -0.14 -0.69
N ASN A 35 -4.31 0.90 -0.41
CA ASN A 35 -4.80 2.27 -0.55
C ASN A 35 -5.00 2.69 -2.01
N ILE A 36 -4.23 2.14 -2.95
CA ILE A 36 -4.47 2.35 -4.38
C ILE A 36 -5.74 1.62 -4.82
N ALA A 37 -5.94 0.37 -4.37
CA ALA A 37 -7.16 -0.40 -4.65
C ALA A 37 -8.39 0.34 -4.16
N PHE A 38 -8.34 0.88 -2.94
CA PHE A 38 -9.42 1.71 -2.40
C PHE A 38 -9.71 2.94 -3.27
N ALA A 39 -8.68 3.65 -3.75
CA ALA A 39 -8.86 4.80 -4.63
C ALA A 39 -9.46 4.40 -6.00
N ASN A 40 -9.02 3.27 -6.56
CA ASN A 40 -9.53 2.73 -7.82
C ASN A 40 -11.00 2.31 -7.69
N GLU A 41 -11.36 1.60 -6.62
CA GLU A 41 -12.75 1.23 -6.33
C GLU A 41 -13.63 2.47 -6.16
N LEU A 42 -13.15 3.49 -5.42
CA LEU A 42 -13.85 4.75 -5.25
C LEU A 42 -14.09 5.46 -6.59
N SER A 43 -13.17 5.37 -7.55
CA SER A 43 -13.34 5.92 -8.89
C SER A 43 -14.51 5.27 -9.63
N LEU A 44 -14.65 3.95 -9.56
CA LEU A 44 -15.77 3.22 -10.16
C LEU A 44 -17.11 3.61 -9.54
N VAL A 45 -17.15 3.73 -8.20
CA VAL A 45 -18.35 4.17 -7.47
C VAL A 45 -18.71 5.61 -7.85
N CYS A 46 -17.73 6.52 -7.85
CA CYS A 46 -17.92 7.93 -8.22
C CYS A 46 -18.44 8.08 -9.64
N ASN A 47 -17.93 7.28 -10.58
CA ASN A 47 -18.41 7.27 -11.97
C ASN A 47 -19.90 6.90 -12.06
N LYS A 48 -20.35 5.87 -11.32
CA LYS A 48 -21.77 5.48 -11.27
C LYS A 48 -22.66 6.55 -10.65
N LEU A 49 -22.16 7.23 -9.63
CA LEU A 49 -22.86 8.29 -8.91
C LEU A 49 -22.75 9.67 -9.57
N LYS A 50 -22.04 9.79 -10.71
CA LYS A 50 -21.74 11.06 -11.39
C LYS A 50 -21.04 12.09 -10.49
N ILE A 51 -20.14 11.60 -9.63
CA ILE A 51 -19.31 12.41 -8.72
C ILE A 51 -17.89 12.53 -9.31
N ASN A 52 -17.30 13.72 -9.22
CA ASN A 52 -15.89 13.90 -9.59
C ASN A 52 -14.98 13.31 -8.49
N VAL A 53 -14.39 12.12 -8.76
CA VAL A 53 -13.52 11.42 -7.81
C VAL A 53 -12.32 12.28 -7.36
N TRP A 54 -11.75 13.09 -8.25
CA TRP A 54 -10.60 13.94 -7.93
C TRP A 54 -10.96 15.04 -6.94
N GLU A 55 -12.15 15.61 -7.11
CA GLU A 55 -12.68 16.60 -6.18
C GLU A 55 -13.01 15.98 -4.83
N LEU A 56 -13.66 14.81 -4.83
CA LEU A 56 -13.97 14.06 -3.63
C LEU A 56 -12.72 13.75 -2.81
N ILE A 57 -11.68 13.19 -3.45
CA ILE A 57 -10.40 12.87 -2.79
C ILE A 57 -9.74 14.12 -2.21
N ARG A 58 -9.70 15.23 -2.97
CA ARG A 58 -9.15 16.50 -2.48
C ARG A 58 -9.90 17.01 -1.24
N LEU A 59 -11.22 16.89 -1.20
CA LEU A 59 -12.03 17.31 -0.07
C LEU A 59 -11.84 16.38 1.15
N ALA A 60 -11.87 15.06 0.93
CA ALA A 60 -11.68 14.08 1.99
C ALA A 60 -10.30 14.18 2.65
N ASN A 61 -9.25 14.43 1.87
CA ASN A 61 -7.87 14.58 2.36
C ASN A 61 -7.63 15.89 3.13
N ARG A 62 -8.63 16.77 3.29
CA ARG A 62 -8.54 17.88 4.26
C ARG A 62 -8.60 17.40 5.71
N HIS A 63 -9.12 16.20 5.95
CA HIS A 63 -9.14 15.63 7.30
C HIS A 63 -7.71 15.18 7.71
N PRO A 64 -7.21 15.57 8.89
CA PRO A 64 -5.79 15.43 9.26
C PRO A 64 -5.28 13.99 9.39
N ARG A 65 -6.18 13.00 9.36
CA ARG A 65 -5.86 11.57 9.47
C ARG A 65 -6.23 10.78 8.20
N VAL A 66 -6.61 11.46 7.12
CA VAL A 66 -7.03 10.84 5.87
C VAL A 66 -6.06 11.24 4.77
N SER A 67 -5.55 10.24 4.05
CA SER A 67 -4.65 10.43 2.91
C SER A 67 -4.96 9.37 1.85
N ILE A 68 -6.07 9.57 1.15
CA ILE A 68 -6.49 8.72 0.02
C ILE A 68 -5.54 8.96 -1.15
N LEU A 69 -5.03 7.88 -1.74
CA LEU A 69 -4.15 7.92 -2.89
C LEU A 69 -4.93 8.25 -4.18
N ASN A 70 -4.21 8.55 -5.25
CA ASN A 70 -4.82 8.85 -6.53
C ASN A 70 -5.18 7.55 -7.27
N PRO A 71 -6.38 7.46 -7.88
CA PRO A 71 -6.72 6.34 -8.74
C PRO A 71 -5.84 6.37 -10.00
N GLY A 72 -5.63 5.18 -10.58
CA GLY A 72 -4.85 4.99 -11.80
C GLY A 72 -5.35 3.79 -12.61
N PRO A 73 -4.72 3.47 -13.75
CA PRO A 73 -5.11 2.34 -14.60
C PRO A 73 -4.81 0.96 -13.98
N GLY A 74 -4.22 0.91 -12.78
CA GLY A 74 -3.78 -0.29 -12.09
C GLY A 74 -2.47 -0.05 -11.33
N VAL A 75 -1.92 -1.10 -10.73
CA VAL A 75 -0.64 -1.06 -10.01
C VAL A 75 0.40 -1.93 -10.71
N GLY A 76 1.41 -1.30 -11.31
CA GLY A 76 2.54 -1.97 -11.95
C GLY A 76 3.86 -1.86 -11.18
N GLY A 77 4.93 -2.38 -11.78
CA GLY A 77 6.29 -2.35 -11.23
C GLY A 77 6.66 -3.57 -10.37
N HIS A 78 7.96 -3.76 -10.16
CA HIS A 78 8.53 -5.03 -9.68
C HIS A 78 8.15 -5.41 -8.24
N CYS A 79 7.85 -4.43 -7.37
CA CYS A 79 7.69 -4.68 -5.93
C CYS A 79 6.22 -4.63 -5.49
N ILE A 80 5.50 -3.54 -5.79
CA ILE A 80 4.14 -3.34 -5.25
C ILE A 80 3.16 -4.40 -5.81
N ALA A 81 3.36 -4.87 -7.04
CA ALA A 81 2.50 -5.88 -7.65
C ALA A 81 2.77 -7.31 -7.15
N VAL A 82 3.91 -7.56 -6.48
CA VAL A 82 4.36 -8.93 -6.11
C VAL A 82 4.44 -9.12 -4.60
N ASP A 83 4.96 -8.13 -3.87
CA ASP A 83 5.17 -8.20 -2.42
C ASP A 83 3.91 -8.56 -1.61
N PRO A 84 2.70 -8.07 -1.96
CA PRO A 84 1.47 -8.46 -1.26
C PRO A 84 1.18 -9.96 -1.31
N TRP A 85 1.53 -10.63 -2.42
CA TRP A 85 1.30 -12.06 -2.58
C TRP A 85 2.13 -12.92 -1.63
N PHE A 86 3.29 -12.44 -1.16
CA PHE A 86 4.05 -13.17 -0.14
C PHE A 86 3.29 -13.26 1.19
N ILE A 87 2.56 -12.20 1.56
CA ILE A 87 1.71 -12.19 2.76
C ILE A 87 0.51 -13.11 2.55
N VAL A 88 -0.17 -12.98 1.40
CA VAL A 88 -1.34 -13.78 1.05
C VAL A 88 -1.02 -15.27 1.01
N ASN A 89 0.12 -15.66 0.43
CA ASN A 89 0.50 -17.06 0.35
C ASN A 89 0.94 -17.64 1.70
N SER A 90 1.42 -16.79 2.62
CA SER A 90 1.83 -17.23 3.96
C SER A 90 0.64 -17.47 4.89
N CYS A 91 -0.40 -16.64 4.78
CA CYS A 91 -1.61 -16.67 5.62
C CYS A 91 -2.87 -16.39 4.77
N PRO A 92 -3.28 -17.33 3.90
CA PRO A 92 -4.31 -17.07 2.89
C PRO A 92 -5.70 -16.85 3.47
N ASP A 93 -6.01 -17.46 4.61
CA ASP A 93 -7.32 -17.35 5.25
C ASP A 93 -7.47 -16.01 5.97
N GLU A 94 -6.38 -15.47 6.53
CA GLU A 94 -6.37 -14.18 7.23
C GLU A 94 -6.17 -12.97 6.29
N ALA A 95 -5.42 -13.13 5.20
CA ALA A 95 -5.00 -12.02 4.32
C ALA A 95 -6.04 -11.60 3.27
N GLN A 96 -7.34 -11.69 3.59
CA GLN A 96 -8.43 -11.44 2.64
C GLN A 96 -8.39 -10.03 2.04
N LEU A 97 -8.18 -9.00 2.88
CA LEU A 97 -8.14 -7.60 2.41
C LEU A 97 -7.01 -7.36 1.39
N ILE A 98 -5.83 -7.94 1.64
CA ILE A 98 -4.66 -7.79 0.78
C ILE A 98 -4.89 -8.51 -0.54
N ARG A 99 -5.51 -9.69 -0.51
CA ARG A 99 -5.93 -10.41 -1.72
C ARG A 99 -6.92 -9.60 -2.55
N THR A 100 -8.00 -9.11 -1.93
CA THR A 100 -9.01 -8.32 -2.65
C THR A 100 -8.42 -7.04 -3.23
N ALA A 101 -7.49 -6.39 -2.54
CA ALA A 101 -6.79 -5.23 -3.08
C ALA A 101 -6.01 -5.55 -4.37
N ARG A 102 -5.36 -6.72 -4.44
CA ARG A 102 -4.71 -7.17 -5.67
C ARG A 102 -5.70 -7.39 -6.80
N GLU A 103 -6.81 -8.07 -6.53
CA GLU A 103 -7.87 -8.33 -7.52
C GLU A 103 -8.51 -7.05 -8.05
N VAL A 104 -8.57 -5.98 -7.25
CA VAL A 104 -9.06 -4.66 -7.68
C VAL A 104 -8.03 -3.89 -8.52
N ASN A 105 -6.73 -4.13 -8.28
CA ASN A 105 -5.62 -3.43 -8.94
C ASN A 105 -5.12 -4.11 -10.23
N ASP A 106 -5.49 -5.37 -10.44
CA ASP A 106 -5.23 -6.17 -11.65
C ASP A 106 -6.25 -5.86 -12.77
#